data_AF-A0A4U5UD40-F1
#
_entry.id   AF-A0A4U5UD40-F1
#
_cell.length_a   1.000
_cell.length_b   1.000
_cell.length_c   1.000
_cell.angle_alpha   90.00
_cell.angle_beta   90.00
_cell.angle_gamma   90.00
#
_symmetry.space_group_name_H-M   'P 1'
#
loop_
_entity.id
_entity.type
_entity.pdbx_description
1 polymer ?
#
loop_
_entity_poly.entity_id
_entity_poly.type
_entity_poly.pdbx_seq_one_letter_code
_entity_poly.pdbx_strand_id
1 'polypeptide(L)'
;MQSTVTPLDTSAAFSSNKETDSGICIAQSLKIPHDHKPSDFDKIIRLLLDTRYARAVILFASDEDIRGILNASKRADQVGHFLWIGSDSWGAKNSPIHQLEDAAVGAVTILPKRATISVSVITKDWTFVLDTVRDFRLQLTCLADSARCVSGFDAYFMSRTLENNRRNVWFAEYWEENFNCKLMSSSKKDDSSRKCTGQERIGIDSKYEQEGKVQFVIDAVYAMAHALHNMQRDLCPDLSGICPEMDLAGGKKLLKYIRRSAGTSVTFNHNGDAPGRYDLFQYQWNNVTGSGYRVIGQWTESLQLNVSLKWTVVLKV
;
A
#
# COMPACT_ATOMS: atom_id res chain seq x y z
N MET A 1 29.04 -8.98 16.63
CA MET A 1 27.70 -8.80 17.22
C MET A 1 26.68 -8.97 16.10
N GLN A 2 26.04 -10.15 16.05
CA GLN A 2 24.95 -10.41 15.12
C GLN A 2 23.71 -9.65 15.59
N SER A 3 23.32 -8.62 14.86
CA SER A 3 22.04 -7.94 15.05
C SER A 3 20.96 -8.79 14.40
N THR A 4 20.32 -9.65 15.17
CA THR A 4 19.09 -10.32 14.77
C THR A 4 17.97 -9.28 14.72
N VAL A 5 17.69 -8.77 13.53
CA VAL A 5 16.42 -8.08 13.25
C VAL A 5 15.38 -9.19 13.13
N THR A 6 14.60 -9.40 14.20
CA THR A 6 13.41 -10.23 14.15
C THR A 6 12.42 -9.60 13.17
N PRO A 7 11.85 -10.35 12.22
CA PRO A 7 10.74 -9.85 11.40
C PRO A 7 9.61 -9.39 12.31
N LEU A 8 8.98 -8.27 11.98
CA LEU A 8 7.70 -7.88 12.57
C LEU A 8 6.72 -9.04 12.33
N ASP A 9 6.42 -9.78 13.39
CA ASP A 9 5.35 -10.78 13.43
C ASP A 9 4.05 -10.11 12.99
N THR A 10 3.58 -10.37 11.76
CA THR A 10 2.24 -10.03 11.29
C THR A 10 1.16 -10.96 11.87
N SER A 11 1.44 -11.65 12.97
CA SER A 11 0.48 -12.51 13.65
C SER A 11 -0.17 -11.80 14.83
N ALA A 12 -1.09 -10.87 14.52
CA ALA A 12 -2.10 -10.45 15.49
C ALA A 12 -3.07 -11.62 15.73
N ALA A 13 -2.66 -12.51 16.62
CA ALA A 13 -3.46 -13.60 17.15
C ALA A 13 -4.38 -13.03 18.24
N PHE A 14 -5.62 -12.69 17.92
CA PHE A 14 -6.58 -12.42 18.98
C PHE A 14 -7.04 -13.75 19.59
N SER A 15 -6.55 -14.04 20.79
CA SER A 15 -7.00 -15.17 21.60
C SER A 15 -8.54 -15.11 21.77
N SER A 16 -9.22 -16.22 21.52
CA SER A 16 -10.68 -16.34 21.68
C SER A 16 -11.09 -16.18 23.15
N ASN A 17 -12.24 -15.51 23.36
CA ASN A 17 -12.85 -15.14 24.64
C ASN A 17 -12.24 -13.94 25.39
N LYS A 18 -12.03 -12.83 24.71
CA LYS A 18 -11.92 -11.51 25.37
C LYS A 18 -12.91 -10.54 24.75
N GLU A 19 -13.81 -10.04 25.58
CA GLU A 19 -14.54 -8.80 25.31
C GLU A 19 -13.49 -7.69 25.26
N THR A 20 -13.48 -6.91 24.18
CA THR A 20 -12.64 -5.71 24.14
C THR A 20 -13.20 -4.68 25.11
N ASP A 21 -12.41 -3.71 25.54
CA ASP A 21 -12.89 -2.57 26.35
C ASP A 21 -14.05 -1.78 25.67
N SER A 22 -14.34 -2.08 24.41
CA SER A 22 -15.43 -1.56 23.60
C SER A 22 -16.67 -2.47 23.51
N GLY A 23 -16.74 -3.58 24.24
CA GLY A 23 -17.90 -4.49 24.25
C GLY A 23 -18.06 -5.34 22.99
N ILE A 24 -16.98 -5.55 22.22
CA ILE A 24 -17.00 -6.35 21.00
C ILE A 24 -16.52 -7.78 21.30
N CYS A 25 -17.33 -8.77 20.89
CA CYS A 25 -17.01 -10.18 21.04
C CYS A 25 -16.37 -10.75 19.77
N ILE A 26 -15.28 -11.50 19.91
CA ILE A 26 -14.63 -12.23 18.82
C ILE A 26 -15.13 -13.67 18.83
N ALA A 27 -15.92 -14.05 17.82
CA ALA A 27 -16.46 -15.41 17.71
C ALA A 27 -15.36 -16.46 17.49
N GLN A 28 -14.40 -16.16 16.61
CA GLN A 28 -13.27 -17.03 16.31
C GLN A 28 -12.09 -16.21 15.78
N SER A 29 -10.87 -16.66 16.06
CA SER A 29 -9.66 -16.14 15.43
C SER A 29 -8.95 -17.27 14.68
N LEU A 30 -8.74 -17.06 13.39
CA LEU A 30 -8.14 -18.04 12.48
C LEU A 30 -6.82 -17.48 11.93
N LYS A 31 -5.84 -18.36 11.73
CA LYS A 31 -4.55 -18.02 11.12
C LYS A 31 -4.39 -18.74 9.79
N ILE A 32 -3.82 -18.05 8.81
CA ILE A 32 -3.46 -18.62 7.52
C ILE A 32 -2.02 -19.13 7.64
N PRO A 33 -1.74 -20.41 7.33
CA PRO A 33 -0.37 -20.92 7.29
C PRO A 33 0.50 -20.18 6.27
N HIS A 34 1.81 -20.08 6.52
CA HIS A 34 2.73 -19.44 5.58
C HIS A 34 2.83 -20.23 4.25
N ASP A 35 2.81 -21.56 4.31
CA ASP A 35 2.84 -22.48 3.17
C ASP A 35 1.44 -22.98 2.79
N HIS A 36 0.48 -22.06 2.77
CA HIS A 36 -0.93 -22.37 2.55
C HIS A 36 -1.20 -22.97 1.17
N LYS A 37 -2.19 -23.85 1.12
CA LYS A 37 -2.74 -24.42 -0.11
C LYS A 37 -4.18 -23.93 -0.31
N PRO A 38 -4.73 -24.04 -1.54
CA PRO A 38 -6.13 -23.70 -1.80
C PRO A 38 -7.13 -24.34 -0.83
N SER A 39 -6.85 -25.56 -0.37
CA SER A 39 -7.68 -26.30 0.58
C SER A 39 -7.64 -25.74 2.01
N ASP A 40 -6.63 -24.98 2.39
CA ASP A 40 -6.56 -24.34 3.71
C ASP A 40 -7.52 -23.16 3.78
N PHE A 41 -7.68 -22.40 2.69
CA PHE A 41 -8.73 -21.39 2.59
C PHE A 41 -10.13 -22.01 2.64
N ASP A 42 -10.34 -23.17 2.02
CA ASP A 42 -11.63 -23.88 2.10
C ASP A 42 -11.94 -24.31 3.54
N LYS A 43 -10.93 -24.77 4.30
CA LYS A 43 -11.09 -25.07 5.73
C LYS A 43 -11.45 -23.83 6.54
N ILE A 44 -10.80 -22.69 6.27
CA ILE A 44 -11.10 -21.41 6.93
C ILE A 44 -12.56 -21.02 6.69
N ILE A 45 -13.03 -21.05 5.44
CA ILE A 45 -14.44 -20.73 5.12
C ILE A 45 -15.40 -21.66 5.86
N ARG A 46 -15.12 -22.98 5.90
CA ARG A 46 -15.96 -23.92 6.67
C ARG A 46 -16.00 -23.60 8.16
N LEU A 47 -14.86 -23.23 8.76
CA LEU A 47 -14.79 -22.84 10.17
C LEU A 47 -15.58 -21.55 10.43
N LEU A 48 -15.48 -20.56 9.54
CA LEU A 48 -16.26 -19.32 9.65
C LEU A 48 -17.77 -19.60 9.55
N LEU A 49 -18.20 -20.52 8.67
CA LEU A 49 -19.61 -20.89 8.54
C LEU A 49 -20.18 -21.63 9.77
N ASP A 50 -19.34 -22.23 10.60
CA ASP A 50 -19.77 -22.84 11.87
C ASP A 50 -20.28 -21.77 12.87
N THR A 51 -19.83 -20.52 12.71
CA THR A 51 -20.26 -19.39 13.54
C THR A 51 -21.59 -18.77 13.07
N ARG A 52 -22.70 -19.39 13.46
CA ARG A 52 -24.08 -19.03 13.00
C ARG A 52 -24.49 -17.57 13.13
N TYR A 53 -23.94 -16.83 14.10
CA TYR A 53 -24.35 -15.44 14.39
C TYR A 53 -23.34 -14.39 13.93
N ALA A 54 -22.13 -14.79 13.52
CA ALA A 54 -21.08 -13.87 13.11
C ALA A 54 -21.03 -13.77 11.59
N ARG A 55 -21.34 -12.59 11.04
CA ARG A 55 -21.26 -12.32 9.60
C ARG A 55 -20.09 -11.43 9.21
N ALA A 56 -19.61 -10.61 10.14
CA ALA A 56 -18.47 -9.74 9.91
C ALA A 56 -17.16 -10.51 10.10
N VAL A 57 -16.27 -10.41 9.11
CA VAL A 57 -14.94 -11.05 9.14
C VAL A 57 -13.87 -9.98 8.94
N ILE A 58 -13.01 -9.82 9.95
CA ILE A 58 -11.89 -8.88 9.89
C ILE A 58 -10.66 -9.59 9.32
N LEU A 59 -10.10 -9.04 8.25
CA LEU A 59 -8.99 -9.62 7.51
C LEU A 59 -7.71 -8.78 7.65
N PHE A 60 -6.73 -9.35 8.32
CA PHE A 60 -5.34 -8.91 8.33
C PHE A 60 -4.51 -9.93 7.56
N ALA A 61 -4.43 -9.76 6.24
CA ALA A 61 -3.88 -10.75 5.33
C ALA A 61 -3.20 -10.08 4.13
N SER A 62 -2.30 -10.79 3.44
CA SER A 62 -1.65 -10.28 2.24
C SER A 62 -2.61 -10.21 1.04
N ASP A 63 -2.18 -9.59 -0.06
CA ASP A 63 -2.97 -9.51 -1.30
C ASP A 63 -3.38 -10.90 -1.82
N GLU A 64 -2.42 -11.83 -1.85
CA GLU A 64 -2.61 -13.21 -2.28
C GLU A 64 -3.57 -13.98 -1.35
N ASP A 65 -3.43 -13.80 -0.03
CA ASP A 65 -4.29 -14.45 0.95
C ASP A 65 -5.74 -13.96 0.89
N ILE A 66 -5.94 -12.64 0.72
CA ILE A 66 -7.28 -12.05 0.54
C ILE A 66 -7.94 -12.66 -0.70
N ARG A 67 -7.21 -12.70 -1.82
CA ARG A 67 -7.68 -13.35 -3.06
C ARG A 67 -8.02 -14.82 -2.82
N GLY A 68 -7.17 -15.54 -2.08
CA GLY A 68 -7.39 -16.95 -1.70
C GLY A 68 -8.68 -17.16 -0.93
N ILE A 69 -8.94 -16.33 0.09
CA ILE A 69 -10.15 -16.36 0.91
C ILE A 69 -11.41 -16.01 0.09
N LEU A 70 -11.38 -14.94 -0.70
CA LEU A 70 -12.53 -14.54 -1.54
C LEU A 70 -12.86 -15.63 -2.57
N ASN A 71 -11.84 -16.23 -3.18
CA ASN A 71 -12.02 -17.33 -4.11
C ASN A 71 -12.60 -18.58 -3.41
N ALA A 72 -12.13 -18.91 -2.21
CA ALA A 72 -12.70 -20.01 -1.42
C ALA A 72 -14.17 -19.75 -1.03
N SER A 73 -14.51 -18.52 -0.66
CA SER A 73 -15.89 -18.10 -0.39
C SER A 73 -16.77 -18.27 -1.63
N LYS A 74 -16.25 -17.94 -2.82
CA LYS A 74 -16.95 -18.13 -4.10
C LYS A 74 -17.13 -19.61 -4.44
N ARG A 75 -16.11 -20.45 -4.24
CA ARG A 75 -16.20 -21.91 -4.41
C ARG A 75 -17.20 -22.57 -3.46
N ALA A 76 -17.38 -22.03 -2.26
CA ALA A 76 -18.36 -22.50 -1.28
C ALA A 76 -19.78 -21.95 -1.51
N ASP A 77 -20.01 -21.21 -2.60
CA ASP A 77 -21.26 -20.51 -2.92
C ASP A 77 -21.75 -19.54 -1.81
N GLN A 78 -20.80 -18.95 -1.07
CA GLN A 78 -21.05 -18.02 0.04
C GLN A 78 -20.82 -16.55 -0.34
N VAL A 79 -20.92 -16.21 -1.63
CA VAL A 79 -20.85 -14.81 -2.09
C VAL A 79 -21.98 -14.01 -1.43
N GLY A 80 -21.62 -12.89 -0.79
CA GLY A 80 -22.56 -12.01 -0.07
C GLY A 80 -22.97 -12.50 1.33
N HIS A 81 -22.49 -13.67 1.76
CA HIS A 81 -22.77 -14.19 3.11
C HIS A 81 -22.03 -13.35 4.18
N PHE A 82 -20.72 -13.18 3.97
CA PHE A 82 -19.81 -12.47 4.87
C PHE A 82 -19.73 -10.97 4.53
N LEU A 83 -19.59 -10.16 5.58
CA LEU A 83 -19.18 -8.76 5.49
C LEU A 83 -17.67 -8.68 5.75
N TRP A 84 -16.90 -8.38 4.72
CA TRP A 84 -15.45 -8.28 4.83
C TRP A 84 -15.02 -6.91 5.38
N ILE A 85 -14.14 -6.92 6.37
CA ILE A 85 -13.46 -5.74 6.89
C ILE A 85 -11.95 -5.93 6.67
N GLY A 86 -11.40 -5.29 5.65
CA GLY A 86 -9.99 -5.43 5.27
C GLY A 86 -9.07 -4.40 5.90
N SER A 87 -7.86 -4.82 6.24
CA SER A 87 -6.78 -3.93 6.68
C SER A 87 -6.17 -3.11 5.52
N ASP A 88 -5.11 -2.35 5.82
CA ASP A 88 -4.39 -1.50 4.86
C ASP A 88 -3.61 -2.27 3.79
N SER A 89 -3.44 -3.57 3.94
CA SER A 89 -2.94 -4.44 2.88
C SER A 89 -3.90 -4.51 1.69
N TRP A 90 -5.21 -4.51 1.95
CA TRP A 90 -6.25 -4.46 0.94
C TRP A 90 -6.40 -3.03 0.40
N GLY A 91 -6.67 -2.08 1.29
CA GLY A 91 -6.91 -0.69 0.90
C GLY A 91 -7.94 -0.56 -0.22
N ALA A 92 -7.61 0.23 -1.25
CA ALA A 92 -8.46 0.45 -2.42
C ALA A 92 -7.92 -0.25 -3.68
N LYS A 93 -7.12 -1.33 -3.52
CA LYS A 93 -6.47 -2.04 -4.63
C LYS A 93 -7.45 -2.96 -5.34
N ASN A 94 -7.37 -3.03 -6.67
CA ASN A 94 -8.15 -3.98 -7.45
C ASN A 94 -7.49 -5.37 -7.60
N SER A 95 -6.19 -5.50 -7.33
CA SER A 95 -5.47 -6.78 -7.43
C SER A 95 -6.07 -7.94 -6.61
N PRO A 96 -6.48 -7.78 -5.33
CA PRO A 96 -7.00 -8.90 -4.55
C PRO A 96 -8.35 -9.41 -5.08
N ILE A 97 -9.11 -8.52 -5.70
CA ILE A 97 -10.51 -8.74 -6.08
C ILE A 97 -10.71 -8.94 -7.58
N HIS A 98 -9.64 -8.92 -8.38
CA HIS A 98 -9.74 -9.07 -9.82
C HIS A 98 -10.42 -10.39 -10.22
N GLN A 99 -11.54 -10.33 -10.95
CA GLN A 99 -12.44 -11.46 -11.27
C GLN A 99 -13.22 -12.06 -10.07
N LEU A 100 -13.15 -11.40 -8.92
CA LEU A 100 -13.85 -11.75 -7.67
C LEU A 100 -14.61 -10.52 -7.13
N GLU A 101 -14.95 -9.57 -8.00
CA GLU A 101 -15.59 -8.30 -7.65
C GLU A 101 -16.94 -8.52 -6.95
N ASP A 102 -17.68 -9.55 -7.37
CA ASP A 102 -18.95 -9.98 -6.77
C ASP A 102 -18.80 -10.41 -5.31
N ALA A 103 -17.71 -11.12 -4.97
CA ALA A 103 -17.39 -11.54 -3.61
C ALA A 103 -16.92 -10.38 -2.71
N ALA A 104 -16.42 -9.29 -3.31
CA ALA A 104 -15.93 -8.12 -2.60
C ALA A 104 -16.99 -7.04 -2.36
N VAL A 105 -18.17 -7.11 -2.99
CA VAL A 105 -19.23 -6.11 -2.81
C VAL A 105 -19.61 -5.95 -1.34
N GLY A 106 -19.58 -4.71 -0.85
CA GLY A 106 -19.88 -4.36 0.53
C GLY A 106 -18.68 -4.39 1.46
N ALA A 107 -17.51 -4.90 1.01
CA ALA A 107 -16.29 -4.92 1.81
C ALA A 107 -15.88 -3.50 2.21
N VAL A 108 -15.53 -3.33 3.50
CA VAL A 108 -15.02 -2.08 4.06
C VAL A 108 -13.52 -2.24 4.29
N THR A 109 -12.72 -1.30 3.81
CA THR A 109 -11.26 -1.35 3.91
C THR A 109 -10.70 -0.01 4.35
N ILE A 110 -9.48 -0.01 4.85
CA ILE A 110 -8.76 1.20 5.27
C ILE A 110 -7.53 1.41 4.40
N LEU A 111 -7.16 2.65 4.11
CA LEU A 111 -5.88 2.98 3.47
C LEU A 111 -5.24 4.15 4.21
N PRO A 112 -3.94 4.09 4.56
CA PRO A 112 -3.25 5.21 5.18
C PRO A 112 -3.41 6.49 4.35
N LYS A 113 -3.92 7.53 5.00
CA LYS A 113 -4.20 8.82 4.40
C LYS A 113 -2.92 9.61 4.23
N ARG A 114 -2.72 10.11 3.01
CA ARG A 114 -1.55 10.95 2.67
C ARG A 114 -1.67 12.33 3.30
N ALA A 115 -0.56 12.88 3.80
CA ALA A 115 -0.50 14.28 4.21
C ALA A 115 -0.63 15.16 2.95
N THR A 116 -1.65 16.02 2.88
CA THR A 116 -1.73 16.99 1.78
C THR A 116 -0.77 18.13 2.08
N ILE A 117 0.43 18.08 1.50
CA ILE A 117 1.36 19.21 1.56
C ILE A 117 0.90 20.18 0.48
N SER A 118 0.50 21.39 0.86
CA SER A 118 0.40 22.49 -0.10
C SER A 118 1.82 22.77 -0.62
N VAL A 119 2.03 22.59 -1.93
CA VAL A 119 3.31 22.82 -2.63
C VAL A 119 3.88 24.23 -2.35
N SER A 120 3.06 25.17 -1.90
CA SER A 120 3.44 26.51 -1.46
C SER A 120 4.35 26.58 -0.22
N VAL A 121 4.49 25.51 0.56
CA VAL A 121 5.47 25.46 1.68
C VAL A 121 6.86 25.05 1.18
N ILE A 122 6.94 24.22 0.13
CA ILE A 122 8.21 23.79 -0.46
C ILE A 122 8.85 24.93 -1.27
N THR A 123 8.09 25.89 -1.79
CA THR A 123 8.67 26.94 -2.64
C THR A 123 9.29 28.13 -1.91
N LYS A 124 9.16 28.24 -0.58
CA LYS A 124 9.69 29.40 0.15
C LYS A 124 11.15 29.27 0.61
N ASP A 125 11.69 28.05 0.75
CA ASP A 125 13.07 27.81 1.21
C ASP A 125 14.00 27.13 0.18
N TRP A 126 13.52 26.79 -1.03
CA TRP A 126 14.19 25.82 -1.90
C TRP A 126 14.64 26.32 -3.27
N THR A 127 15.26 27.51 -3.35
CA THR A 127 15.93 27.95 -4.59
C THR A 127 17.09 27.03 -5.02
N PHE A 128 17.62 26.16 -4.15
CA PHE A 128 18.77 25.32 -4.46
C PHE A 128 18.45 23.90 -5.00
N VAL A 129 17.33 23.28 -4.60
CA VAL A 129 16.97 21.92 -5.09
C VAL A 129 16.14 21.96 -6.38
N LEU A 130 15.50 23.09 -6.66
CA LEU A 130 14.63 23.23 -7.83
C LEU A 130 15.39 23.28 -9.18
N ASP A 131 16.72 23.44 -9.19
CA ASP A 131 17.50 23.38 -10.43
C ASP A 131 17.79 21.95 -10.91
N THR A 132 17.56 20.92 -10.08
CA THR A 132 17.74 19.51 -10.47
C THR A 132 16.43 18.80 -10.82
N VAL A 133 15.27 19.37 -10.49
CA VAL A 133 13.96 18.73 -10.71
C VAL A 133 13.00 19.71 -11.38
N ARG A 134 13.36 20.14 -12.59
CA ARG A 134 12.54 21.01 -13.42
C ARG A 134 12.06 20.28 -14.66
N ASP A 135 11.14 19.34 -14.49
CA ASP A 135 10.17 19.04 -15.55
C ASP A 135 9.01 18.19 -15.03
N PHE A 136 7.90 18.80 -14.62
CA PHE A 136 6.64 18.07 -14.41
C PHE A 136 5.46 19.04 -14.53
N ARG A 137 5.13 19.40 -15.78
CA ARG A 137 3.80 19.89 -16.12
C ARG A 137 3.14 18.90 -17.08
N LEU A 138 1.97 18.44 -16.65
CA LEU A 138 0.90 17.77 -17.40
C LEU A 138 1.16 16.32 -17.83
N GLN A 139 0.48 15.38 -17.17
CA GLN A 139 -0.62 14.63 -17.81
C GLN A 139 -1.52 14.03 -16.73
N LEU A 140 -2.84 14.18 -16.92
CA LEU A 140 -3.90 13.65 -16.09
C LEU A 140 -4.12 12.16 -16.41
N THR A 141 -4.03 11.29 -15.40
CA THR A 141 -4.93 10.13 -15.19
C THR A 141 -4.77 9.60 -13.76
N CYS A 142 -5.30 10.34 -12.78
CA CYS A 142 -5.66 9.79 -11.47
C CYS A 142 -7.06 10.25 -11.11
N LEU A 143 -8.05 9.54 -11.66
CA LEU A 143 -9.46 9.72 -11.32
C LEU A 143 -9.94 8.50 -10.54
N ALA A 144 -9.75 8.54 -9.23
CA ALA A 144 -10.63 7.92 -8.24
C ALA A 144 -10.41 8.67 -6.92
N ASP A 145 -11.42 9.46 -6.54
CA ASP A 145 -11.50 10.54 -5.52
C ASP A 145 -11.03 10.28 -4.07
N SER A 146 -9.94 9.54 -3.85
CA SER A 146 -9.25 9.53 -2.54
C SER A 146 -7.83 8.98 -2.49
N ALA A 147 -7.37 8.27 -3.51
CA ALA A 147 -5.95 7.93 -3.60
C ALA A 147 -5.25 8.95 -4.50
N ARG A 148 -4.85 10.09 -3.94
CA ARG A 148 -4.13 11.13 -4.69
C ARG A 148 -2.76 10.59 -5.10
N CYS A 149 -2.61 10.09 -6.33
CA CYS A 149 -1.34 9.56 -6.85
C CYS A 149 -0.23 10.61 -6.85
N VAL A 150 1.02 10.16 -6.79
CA VAL A 150 2.18 11.02 -7.01
C VAL A 150 2.45 11.10 -8.51
N SER A 151 1.92 12.13 -9.19
CA SER A 151 2.01 12.25 -10.65
C SER A 151 3.46 12.25 -11.18
N GLY A 152 4.39 12.80 -10.39
CA GLY A 152 5.84 12.76 -10.65
C GLY A 152 6.39 11.34 -10.75
N PHE A 153 5.90 10.44 -9.90
CA PHE A 153 6.31 9.05 -9.88
C PHE A 153 5.73 8.27 -11.06
N ASP A 154 4.46 8.51 -11.41
CA ASP A 154 3.79 7.81 -12.51
C ASP A 154 4.52 8.05 -13.83
N ALA A 155 4.78 9.30 -14.21
CA ALA A 155 5.48 9.53 -15.48
C ALA A 155 6.95 9.08 -15.43
N TYR A 156 7.62 9.15 -14.27
CA TYR A 156 8.95 8.56 -14.12
C TYR A 156 8.94 7.04 -14.33
N PHE A 157 7.97 6.34 -13.73
CA PHE A 157 7.89 4.87 -13.77
C PHE A 157 7.42 4.37 -15.14
N MET A 158 6.38 4.99 -15.70
CA MET A 158 5.83 4.64 -17.01
C MET A 158 6.80 4.95 -18.16
N SER A 159 7.73 5.88 -17.99
CA SER A 159 8.79 6.14 -18.98
C SER A 159 9.95 5.14 -18.93
N ARG A 160 9.97 4.18 -17.98
CA ARG A 160 11.07 3.21 -17.88
C ARG A 160 10.97 2.16 -18.98
N THR A 161 12.11 1.84 -19.58
CA THR A 161 12.28 0.79 -20.57
C THR A 161 13.49 -0.09 -20.20
N LEU A 162 13.59 -1.27 -20.79
CA LEU A 162 14.75 -2.16 -20.61
C LEU A 162 16.08 -1.47 -20.99
N GLU A 163 16.03 -0.51 -21.91
CA GLU A 163 17.21 0.23 -22.36
C GLU A 163 17.66 1.28 -21.34
N ASN A 164 16.71 2.02 -20.76
CA ASN A 164 16.99 3.20 -19.92
C ASN A 164 17.01 2.90 -18.40
N ASN A 165 16.68 1.68 -17.98
CA ASN A 165 16.62 1.29 -16.57
C ASN A 165 17.55 0.14 -16.20
N ARG A 166 18.84 0.27 -16.53
CA ARG A 166 19.85 -0.75 -16.18
C ARG A 166 20.28 -0.76 -14.72
N ARG A 167 19.86 0.25 -13.93
CA ARG A 167 20.19 0.38 -12.50
C ARG A 167 19.44 -0.64 -11.64
N ASN A 168 18.20 -0.95 -12.01
CA ASN A 168 17.39 -1.91 -11.26
C ASN A 168 17.62 -3.31 -11.83
N VAL A 169 18.32 -4.14 -11.05
CA VAL A 169 18.68 -5.50 -11.45
C VAL A 169 17.48 -6.43 -11.62
N TRP A 170 16.34 -6.13 -10.98
CA TRP A 170 15.10 -6.92 -11.07
C TRP A 170 14.16 -6.43 -12.18
N PHE A 171 14.56 -5.42 -12.95
CA PHE A 171 13.68 -4.82 -13.95
C PHE A 171 13.43 -5.73 -15.14
N ALA A 172 14.37 -6.64 -15.44
CA ALA A 172 14.21 -7.63 -16.50
C ALA A 172 13.12 -8.65 -16.15
N GLU A 173 13.14 -9.19 -14.93
CA GLU A 173 12.15 -10.12 -14.40
C GLU A 173 10.77 -9.47 -14.31
N TYR A 174 10.72 -8.24 -13.79
CA TYR A 174 9.49 -7.44 -13.78
C TYR A 174 8.92 -7.28 -15.20
N TRP A 175 9.75 -6.98 -16.20
CA TRP A 175 9.29 -6.80 -17.57
C TRP A 175 8.68 -8.07 -18.16
N GLU A 176 9.32 -9.22 -17.93
CA GLU A 176 8.81 -10.52 -18.37
C GLU A 176 7.44 -10.82 -17.75
N GLU A 177 7.29 -10.61 -16.44
CA GLU A 177 6.05 -10.87 -15.71
C GLU A 177 4.93 -9.90 -16.12
N ASN A 178 5.23 -8.60 -16.11
CA ASN A 178 4.26 -7.53 -16.35
C ASN A 178 3.67 -7.56 -17.77
N PHE A 179 4.47 -7.97 -18.76
CA PHE A 179 4.01 -8.10 -20.15
C PHE A 179 3.70 -9.56 -20.53
N ASN A 180 3.93 -10.54 -19.65
CA ASN A 180 3.78 -11.96 -19.94
C ASN A 180 4.58 -12.38 -21.20
N CYS A 181 5.89 -12.13 -21.18
CA CYS A 181 6.83 -12.46 -22.24
C CYS A 181 8.18 -12.93 -21.71
N LYS A 182 9.04 -13.45 -22.60
CA LYS A 182 10.39 -13.90 -22.27
C LYS A 182 11.47 -13.13 -23.01
N LEU A 183 12.49 -12.70 -22.27
CA LEU A 183 13.73 -12.14 -22.79
C LEU A 183 14.62 -13.29 -23.28
N MET A 184 15.38 -13.05 -24.34
CA MET A 184 16.12 -14.08 -25.10
C MET A 184 17.23 -14.81 -24.31
N SER A 185 17.39 -14.55 -23.01
CA SER A 185 18.43 -15.12 -22.15
C SER A 185 18.06 -16.43 -21.45
N SER A 186 16.81 -16.92 -21.55
CA SER A 186 16.45 -18.22 -20.99
C SER A 186 16.84 -19.35 -21.95
N SER A 187 17.93 -20.07 -21.64
CA SER A 187 18.56 -21.13 -22.46
C SER A 187 17.71 -22.40 -22.66
N LYS A 188 16.39 -22.33 -22.54
CA LYS A 188 15.47 -23.42 -22.84
C LYS A 188 14.51 -22.96 -23.93
N LYS A 189 14.60 -23.58 -25.10
CA LYS A 189 13.64 -23.45 -26.21
C LYS A 189 12.29 -24.01 -25.76
N ASP A 190 11.53 -23.24 -25.01
CA ASP A 190 10.09 -23.45 -24.91
C ASP A 190 9.44 -22.57 -25.98
N ASP A 191 9.07 -23.22 -27.08
CA ASP A 191 8.59 -22.63 -28.34
C ASP A 191 7.21 -21.95 -28.20
N SER A 192 6.60 -22.04 -27.01
CA SER A 192 5.25 -21.54 -26.73
C SER A 192 5.20 -20.12 -26.13
N SER A 193 6.33 -19.60 -25.64
CA SER A 193 6.35 -18.32 -24.90
C SER A 193 6.58 -17.10 -25.81
N ARG A 194 5.70 -16.09 -25.70
CA ARG A 194 5.83 -14.82 -26.42
C ARG A 194 7.16 -14.16 -26.08
N LYS A 195 7.92 -13.73 -27.08
CA LYS A 195 9.18 -13.00 -26.86
C LYS A 195 8.91 -11.53 -26.56
N CYS A 196 9.67 -10.95 -25.63
CA CYS A 196 9.64 -9.52 -25.37
C CYS A 196 10.34 -8.77 -26.52
N THR A 197 9.76 -7.66 -26.96
CA THR A 197 10.30 -6.83 -28.04
C THR A 197 11.18 -5.68 -27.52
N GLY A 198 10.99 -5.29 -26.26
CA GLY A 198 11.59 -4.09 -25.67
C GLY A 198 10.85 -2.80 -26.04
N GLN A 199 9.87 -2.87 -26.94
CA GLN A 199 9.03 -1.73 -27.34
C GLN A 199 7.75 -1.62 -26.52
N GLU A 200 7.47 -2.58 -25.64
CA GLU A 200 6.32 -2.50 -24.75
C GLU A 200 6.40 -1.25 -23.83
N ARG A 201 5.25 -0.73 -23.41
CA ARG A 201 5.11 0.48 -22.59
C ARG A 201 4.21 0.23 -21.39
N ILE A 202 4.70 0.59 -20.21
CA ILE A 202 3.98 0.42 -18.94
C ILE A 202 2.77 1.35 -18.92
N GLY A 203 1.60 0.81 -18.56
CA GLY A 203 0.33 1.55 -18.54
C GLY A 203 -0.34 1.73 -19.92
N ILE A 204 0.33 1.31 -21.00
CA ILE A 204 -0.26 1.24 -22.36
C ILE A 204 -0.47 -0.23 -22.73
N ASP A 205 0.61 -1.01 -22.78
CA ASP A 205 0.58 -2.43 -23.15
C ASP A 205 0.44 -3.35 -21.93
N SER A 206 0.41 -2.78 -20.73
CA SER A 206 0.19 -3.47 -19.45
C SER A 206 -0.68 -2.62 -18.54
N LYS A 207 -1.44 -3.28 -17.66
CA LYS A 207 -2.23 -2.59 -16.64
C LYS A 207 -1.28 -1.99 -15.60
N TYR A 208 -1.39 -0.68 -15.37
CA TYR A 208 -0.66 0.03 -14.34
C TYR A 208 -1.63 0.65 -13.33
N GLU A 209 -1.38 0.40 -12.05
CA GLU A 209 -2.08 1.01 -10.92
C GLU A 209 -1.01 1.41 -9.90
N GLN A 210 -0.90 2.70 -9.57
CA GLN A 210 0.11 3.17 -8.61
C GLN A 210 -0.18 2.59 -7.22
N GLU A 211 0.85 2.03 -6.58
CA GLU A 211 0.73 1.56 -5.20
C GLU A 211 0.32 2.70 -4.25
N GLY A 212 -0.73 2.45 -3.46
CA GLY A 212 -1.34 3.42 -2.55
C GLY A 212 -0.37 3.99 -1.50
N LYS A 213 0.74 3.29 -1.25
CA LYS A 213 1.73 3.64 -0.22
C LYS A 213 2.99 4.36 -0.74
N VAL A 214 3.10 4.65 -2.05
CA VAL A 214 4.30 5.30 -2.65
C VAL A 214 4.67 6.62 -1.97
N GLN A 215 3.69 7.45 -1.61
CA GLN A 215 3.94 8.73 -0.92
C GLN A 215 4.71 8.55 0.39
N PHE A 216 4.42 7.51 1.18
CA PHE A 216 5.10 7.28 2.45
C PHE A 216 6.57 6.92 2.27
N VAL A 217 6.91 6.22 1.18
CA VAL A 217 8.31 5.92 0.83
C VAL A 217 9.05 7.20 0.46
N ILE A 218 8.42 8.06 -0.34
CA ILE A 218 8.96 9.37 -0.69
C ILE A 218 9.18 10.20 0.57
N ASP A 219 8.15 10.32 1.41
CA ASP A 219 8.19 11.06 2.68
C ASP A 219 9.31 10.57 3.61
N ALA A 220 9.56 9.26 3.68
CA ALA A 220 10.65 8.69 4.47
C ALA A 220 12.04 9.11 3.94
N VAL A 221 12.24 9.08 2.61
CA VAL A 221 13.49 9.56 1.98
C VAL A 221 13.69 11.04 2.22
N TYR A 222 12.64 11.85 2.08
CA TYR A 222 12.69 13.28 2.36
C TYR A 222 12.97 13.55 3.84
N ALA A 223 12.37 12.82 4.77
CA ALA A 223 12.65 12.96 6.20
C ALA A 223 14.13 12.76 6.52
N MET A 224 14.76 11.76 5.91
CA MET A 224 16.21 11.53 6.02
C MET A 224 17.03 12.67 5.39
N ALA A 225 16.66 13.11 4.18
CA ALA A 225 17.34 14.20 3.49
C ALA A 225 17.30 15.51 4.31
N HIS A 226 16.15 15.85 4.88
CA HIS A 226 16.00 17.01 5.76
C HIS A 226 16.82 16.86 7.05
N ALA A 227 16.85 15.67 7.66
CA ALA A 227 17.66 15.42 8.84
C ALA A 227 19.16 15.61 8.57
N LEU A 228 19.65 15.08 7.45
CA LEU A 228 21.03 15.26 7.00
C LEU A 228 21.35 16.72 6.66
N HIS A 229 20.42 17.43 6.02
CA HIS A 229 20.57 18.85 5.70
C HIS A 229 20.68 19.71 6.96
N ASN A 230 19.79 19.50 7.93
CA ASN A 230 19.83 20.23 9.21
C ASN A 230 21.11 19.92 9.99
N MET A 231 21.53 18.65 9.97
CA MET A 231 22.79 18.24 10.57
C MET A 231 24.01 18.87 9.88
N GLN A 232 24.01 18.97 8.55
CA GLN A 232 25.07 19.63 7.80
C GLN A 232 25.13 21.12 8.13
N ARG A 233 23.98 21.81 8.21
CA ARG A 233 23.94 23.23 8.58
C ARG A 233 24.46 23.50 9.99
N ASP A 234 24.15 22.62 10.93
CA ASP A 234 24.56 22.78 12.33
C ASP A 234 26.04 22.43 12.57
N LEU A 235 26.59 21.47 11.81
CA LEU A 235 27.98 20.99 12.01
C LEU A 235 28.99 21.58 11.02
N CYS A 236 28.53 22.01 9.84
CA CYS A 236 29.36 22.46 8.74
C CYS A 236 28.84 23.82 8.19
N PRO A 237 28.68 24.87 9.02
CA PRO A 237 27.98 26.10 8.64
C PRO A 237 28.59 26.83 7.42
N ASP A 238 29.91 26.77 7.27
CA ASP A 238 30.66 27.49 6.22
C ASP A 238 31.21 26.57 5.13
N LEU A 239 30.86 25.28 5.14
CA LEU A 239 31.40 24.29 4.22
C LEU A 239 30.29 23.64 3.40
N SER A 240 30.41 23.72 2.08
CA SER A 240 29.59 22.91 1.18
C SER A 240 29.99 21.43 1.27
N GLY A 241 29.01 20.54 1.48
CA GLY A 241 29.24 19.10 1.58
C GLY A 241 29.41 18.60 3.02
N ILE A 242 30.10 17.46 3.17
CA ILE A 242 30.29 16.79 4.46
C ILE A 242 31.64 17.20 5.04
N CYS A 243 31.62 17.78 6.25
CA CYS A 243 32.83 18.11 7.01
C CYS A 243 33.25 16.96 7.95
N PRO A 244 34.51 16.95 8.45
CA PRO A 244 35.00 15.87 9.31
C PRO A 244 34.16 15.63 10.58
N GLU A 245 33.54 16.68 11.14
CA GLU A 245 32.65 16.51 12.29
C GLU A 245 31.36 15.76 11.93
N MET A 246 30.79 16.04 10.76
CA MET A 246 29.60 15.34 10.27
C MET A 246 29.91 13.90 9.88
N ASP A 247 31.09 13.65 9.30
CA ASP A 247 31.58 12.32 8.94
C ASP A 247 31.72 11.42 10.19
N LEU A 248 32.18 11.99 11.31
CA LEU A 248 32.36 11.28 12.59
C LEU A 248 31.11 11.24 13.49
N ALA A 249 30.04 11.95 13.13
CA ALA A 249 28.90 12.17 14.02
C ALA A 249 28.09 10.89 14.34
N GLY A 250 28.12 9.89 13.45
CA GLY A 250 27.49 8.58 13.64
C GLY A 250 25.96 8.60 13.79
N GLY A 251 25.37 7.41 13.91
CA GLY A 251 23.92 7.24 13.90
C GLY A 251 23.17 7.87 15.08
N LYS A 252 23.79 7.95 16.27
CA LYS A 252 23.14 8.54 17.47
C LYS A 252 22.90 10.04 17.31
N LYS A 253 23.84 10.77 16.68
CA LYS A 253 23.69 12.22 16.43
C LYS A 253 22.67 12.44 15.33
N LEU A 254 22.74 11.66 14.24
CA LEU A 254 21.75 11.69 13.16
C LEU A 254 20.31 11.41 13.63
N LEU A 255 20.11 10.43 14.53
CA LEU A 255 18.79 10.11 15.08
C LEU A 255 18.13 11.29 15.79
N LYS A 256 18.92 12.16 16.44
CA LYS A 256 18.40 13.39 17.06
C LYS A 256 17.85 14.36 16.01
N TYR A 257 18.47 14.44 14.84
CA TYR A 257 17.98 15.26 13.73
C TYR A 257 16.75 14.65 13.06
N ILE A 258 16.70 13.33 12.88
CA ILE A 258 15.51 12.63 12.35
C ILE A 258 14.30 12.87 13.23
N ARG A 259 14.46 12.77 14.56
CA ARG A 259 13.37 13.02 15.53
C ARG A 259 12.97 14.49 15.64
N ARG A 260 13.83 15.42 15.18
CA ARG A 260 13.60 16.87 15.18
C ARG A 260 13.10 17.36 13.82
N SER A 261 12.22 16.61 13.17
CA SER A 261 11.59 16.97 11.89
C SER A 261 10.48 18.02 12.05
N ALA A 262 10.70 19.04 12.89
CA ALA A 262 9.77 20.15 13.02
C ALA A 262 9.83 21.01 11.74
N GLY A 263 8.71 21.12 11.03
CA GLY A 263 8.59 21.91 9.79
C GLY A 263 8.63 21.11 8.49
N THR A 264 8.80 19.79 8.53
CA THR A 264 8.57 18.92 7.36
C THR A 264 7.15 18.35 7.37
N SER A 265 6.75 17.69 6.29
CA SER A 265 5.46 17.00 6.17
C SER A 265 5.31 15.77 7.08
N VAL A 266 6.42 15.31 7.66
CA VAL A 266 6.52 14.11 8.50
C VAL A 266 6.93 14.53 9.89
N THR A 267 6.02 14.37 10.84
CA THR A 267 6.28 14.60 12.27
C THR A 267 6.27 13.26 13.00
N PHE A 268 7.10 13.16 14.03
CA PHE A 268 7.23 11.96 14.86
C PHE A 268 6.83 12.27 16.30
N ASN A 269 6.14 11.35 16.95
CA ASN A 269 5.88 11.39 18.38
C ASN A 269 7.13 10.99 19.19
N HIS A 270 7.00 10.91 20.52
CA HIS A 270 8.09 10.53 21.42
C HIS A 270 8.66 9.12 21.17
N ASN A 271 7.86 8.20 20.64
CA ASN A 271 8.28 6.84 20.26
C ASN A 271 8.96 6.80 18.88
N GLY A 272 8.82 7.85 18.08
CA GLY A 272 9.29 7.89 16.70
C GLY A 272 8.23 7.51 15.67
N ASP A 273 6.95 7.44 16.07
CA ASP A 273 5.85 7.11 15.15
C ASP A 273 5.23 8.37 14.56
N ALA A 274 4.87 8.29 13.28
CA ALA A 274 4.03 9.30 12.65
C ALA A 274 2.57 9.14 13.09
N PRO A 275 1.79 10.23 13.16
CA PRO A 275 0.37 10.13 13.51
C PRO A 275 -0.40 9.31 12.47
N GLY A 276 -1.15 8.31 12.95
CA GLY A 276 -1.98 7.45 12.12
C GLY A 276 -3.15 8.24 11.52
N ARG A 277 -3.32 8.15 10.21
CA ARG A 277 -4.45 8.73 9.49
C ARG A 277 -4.89 7.74 8.42
N TYR A 278 -6.18 7.52 8.25
CA TYR A 278 -6.72 6.57 7.29
C TYR A 278 -7.93 7.15 6.57
N ASP A 279 -8.03 6.85 5.28
CA ASP A 279 -9.27 6.98 4.52
C ASP A 279 -9.97 5.62 4.54
N LEU A 280 -11.29 5.63 4.73
CA LEU A 280 -12.13 4.44 4.76
C LEU A 280 -12.82 4.28 3.40
N PHE A 281 -12.78 3.07 2.88
CA PHE A 281 -13.32 2.72 1.58
C PHE A 281 -14.38 1.63 1.72
N GLN A 282 -15.35 1.66 0.82
CA GLN A 282 -16.26 0.55 0.60
C GLN A 282 -16.24 0.16 -0.87
N TYR A 283 -16.14 -1.13 -1.17
CA TYR A 283 -16.33 -1.62 -2.53
C TYR A 283 -17.82 -1.69 -2.85
N GLN A 284 -18.29 -0.82 -3.74
CA GLN A 284 -19.71 -0.67 -4.07
C GLN A 284 -19.98 -1.05 -5.52
N TRP A 285 -21.13 -1.68 -5.76
CA TRP A 285 -21.70 -1.85 -7.10
C TRP A 285 -22.74 -0.76 -7.39
N ASN A 286 -22.72 -0.21 -8.61
CA ASN A 286 -23.74 0.69 -9.11
C ASN A 286 -24.08 0.33 -10.56
N ASN A 287 -25.38 0.23 -10.88
CA ASN A 287 -25.87 -0.06 -12.23
C ASN A 287 -25.47 1.01 -13.26
N VAL A 288 -25.15 2.23 -12.82
CA VAL A 288 -24.80 3.35 -13.72
C VAL A 288 -23.29 3.50 -13.90
N THR A 289 -22.50 3.39 -12.82
CA THR A 289 -21.05 3.66 -12.84
C THR A 289 -20.17 2.41 -12.80
N GLY A 290 -20.77 1.22 -12.76
CA GLY A 290 -20.06 -0.03 -12.51
C GLY A 290 -19.64 -0.18 -11.04
N SER A 291 -18.86 -1.23 -10.75
CA SER A 291 -18.26 -1.47 -9.45
C SER A 291 -16.99 -0.65 -9.21
N GLY A 292 -16.76 -0.29 -7.96
CA GLY A 292 -15.52 0.37 -7.56
C GLY A 292 -15.48 0.78 -6.10
N TYR A 293 -14.29 1.15 -5.63
CA TYR A 293 -14.08 1.68 -4.29
C TYR A 293 -14.63 3.10 -4.17
N ARG A 294 -15.37 3.35 -3.08
CA ARG A 294 -15.91 4.67 -2.72
C ARG A 294 -15.44 5.05 -1.33
N VAL A 295 -15.07 6.32 -1.16
CA VAL A 295 -14.77 6.87 0.16
C VAL A 295 -16.04 6.93 0.97
N ILE A 296 -15.98 6.34 2.15
CA ILE A 296 -17.08 6.31 3.11
C ILE A 296 -16.70 6.99 4.43
N GLY A 297 -15.47 7.47 4.58
CA GLY A 297 -15.07 8.16 5.80
C GLY A 297 -13.57 8.36 5.91
N GLN A 298 -13.15 8.86 7.06
CA GLN A 298 -11.76 9.07 7.43
C GLN A 298 -11.56 8.90 8.94
N TRP A 299 -10.34 8.55 9.34
CA TRP A 299 -9.89 8.50 10.72
C TRP A 299 -8.59 9.30 10.85
N THR A 300 -8.53 10.25 11.76
CA THR A 300 -7.32 11.07 12.04
C THR A 300 -7.10 11.31 13.53
N GLU A 301 -7.96 10.72 14.37
CA GLU A 301 -7.98 10.71 15.84
C GLU A 301 -9.37 10.21 16.25
N SER A 302 -10.40 10.79 15.62
CA SER A 302 -11.79 10.36 15.67
C SER A 302 -12.24 9.76 14.34
N LEU A 303 -13.17 8.81 14.39
CA LEU A 303 -13.83 8.27 13.20
C LEU A 303 -14.87 9.25 12.67
N GLN A 304 -14.80 9.55 11.37
CA GLN A 304 -15.79 10.34 10.65
C GLN A 304 -16.32 9.51 9.47
N LEU A 305 -17.59 9.15 9.50
CA LEU A 305 -18.25 8.40 8.43
C LEU A 305 -19.13 9.32 7.58
N ASN A 306 -19.17 9.06 6.29
CA ASN A 306 -20.08 9.68 5.33
C ASN A 306 -21.33 8.81 5.15
N VAL A 307 -22.46 9.43 4.83
CA VAL A 307 -23.79 8.81 4.66
C VAL A 307 -23.86 7.97 3.36
N SER A 308 -22.79 7.90 2.57
CA SER A 308 -22.69 7.13 1.31
C SER A 308 -22.48 5.62 1.50
N LEU A 309 -22.46 5.12 2.74
CA LEU A 309 -22.40 3.70 3.07
C LEU A 309 -23.59 2.94 2.47
N LYS A 310 -23.30 1.87 1.73
CA LYS A 310 -24.33 0.97 1.18
C LYS A 310 -24.24 -0.38 1.85
N TRP A 311 -25.29 -0.74 2.58
CA TRP A 311 -25.45 -2.09 3.12
C TRP A 311 -26.27 -2.91 2.14
N THR A 312 -25.62 -3.50 1.14
CA THR A 312 -26.29 -4.51 0.32
C THR A 312 -26.19 -5.82 1.08
N VAL A 313 -27.18 -6.12 1.91
CA VAL A 313 -27.36 -7.50 2.37
C VAL A 313 -27.90 -8.26 1.16
N VAL A 314 -27.04 -9.03 0.48
CA VAL A 314 -27.53 -10.07 -0.42
C VAL A 314 -28.12 -11.14 0.48
N LEU A 315 -29.38 -10.94 0.87
CA LEU A 315 -30.20 -12.02 1.41
C LEU A 315 -30.41 -12.99 0.24
N LYS A 316 -29.58 -14.03 0.15
CA LYS A 316 -30.01 -15.24 -0.53
C LYS A 316 -31.20 -15.76 0.28
N VAL A 317 -32.41 -15.51 -0.23
CA VAL A 317 -33.65 -16.17 0.19
C VAL A 317 -33.54 -17.66 -0.14
#